data_AF-A0A1F9UIG2-F1
#
_entry.id   AF-A0A1F9UIG2-F1
#
_cell.length_a   1.000
_cell.length_b   1.000
_cell.length_c   1.000
_cell.angle_alpha   90.00
_cell.angle_beta   90.00
_cell.angle_gamma   90.00
#
_symmetry.space_group_name_H-M   'P 1'
#
loop_
_entity.id
_entity.type
_entity.pdbx_description
1 polymer ?
#
loop_
_entity_poly.entity_id
_entity_poly.type
_entity_poly.pdbx_seq_one_letter_code
_entity_poly.pdbx_strand_id
1 'polypeptide(L)'
;MNGTNAVLFVSFGGPDKREDVRPFLESVTRGRGIPPERIEEVARHYEAIGGASPINAITNRQAEGLREQLNGTPVYVGNRNWHPFLEVTLREMAAAGIKQAVGFPTAAYRCEASWERYLQAVEAARKKVGPSAPAVTYVGPWFDHPLFIDAIVARIREAHAPANASWIFTAHSIPTPMAEASRYVQELEATAGLVCARFGVQTWTLAYTSRSGAPADPWLGPDVRDEIRAQARQGVNDMLAVPIGFVADHVEVLFDLDVEAQEAAREAGVAFRRARTVGDHPLFIRMIADVVKNPVPSPARGEGRRP
;
A
#
# COMPACT_ATOMS: atom_id res chain seq x y z
N MET A 1 -6.44 -15.33 24.32
CA MET A 1 -5.69 -14.09 24.05
C MET A 1 -5.67 -13.27 25.34
N ASN A 2 -4.67 -13.45 26.20
CA ASN A 2 -4.58 -12.72 27.47
C ASN A 2 -3.62 -11.54 27.29
N GLY A 3 -4.14 -10.36 26.96
CA GLY A 3 -3.38 -9.09 26.97
C GLY A 3 -3.83 -8.08 25.91
N THR A 4 -3.97 -8.51 24.65
CA THR A 4 -4.39 -7.64 23.53
C THR A 4 -5.88 -7.32 23.60
N ASN A 5 -6.23 -6.04 23.69
CA ASN A 5 -7.62 -5.60 23.77
C ASN A 5 -8.06 -4.67 22.62
N ALA A 6 -7.22 -4.44 21.61
CA ALA A 6 -7.58 -3.71 20.40
C ALA A 6 -6.64 -4.03 19.21
N VAL A 7 -7.09 -3.69 18.01
CA VAL A 7 -6.26 -3.61 16.79
C VAL A 7 -6.12 -2.14 16.37
N LEU A 8 -4.91 -1.73 16.00
CA LEU A 8 -4.61 -0.44 15.39
C LEU A 8 -4.21 -0.64 13.92
N PHE A 9 -5.09 -0.25 13.01
CA PHE A 9 -4.78 -0.09 11.59
C PHE A 9 -3.90 1.13 11.38
N VAL A 10 -2.70 0.94 10.84
CA VAL A 10 -1.76 2.02 10.55
C VAL A 10 -1.73 2.22 9.04
N SER A 11 -2.27 3.33 8.57
CA SER A 11 -2.41 3.63 7.14
C SER A 11 -1.79 5.00 6.78
N PHE A 12 -1.64 5.26 5.47
CA PHE A 12 -1.08 6.52 4.99
C PHE A 12 -2.02 7.70 5.25
N GLY A 13 -3.32 7.48 5.03
CA GLY A 13 -4.35 8.52 4.95
C GLY A 13 -4.31 9.30 3.64
N GLY A 14 -5.45 9.85 3.22
CA GLY A 14 -5.54 10.70 2.02
C GLY A 14 -6.72 11.67 2.10
N PRO A 15 -6.74 12.71 1.27
CA PRO A 15 -7.77 13.75 1.31
C PRO A 15 -9.15 13.16 0.99
N ASP A 16 -10.16 13.44 1.81
CA ASP A 16 -11.50 12.84 1.67
C ASP A 16 -12.39 13.57 0.65
N LYS A 17 -12.03 14.81 0.31
CA LYS A 17 -12.72 15.69 -0.64
C LYS A 17 -11.74 16.67 -1.30
N ARG A 18 -12.20 17.38 -2.32
CA ARG A 18 -11.38 18.29 -3.15
C ARG A 18 -10.68 19.37 -2.35
N GLU A 19 -11.38 19.93 -1.37
CA GLU A 19 -10.86 21.02 -0.54
C GLU A 19 -9.73 20.55 0.38
N ASP A 20 -9.64 19.25 0.64
CA ASP A 20 -8.63 18.65 1.51
C ASP A 20 -7.29 18.43 0.80
N VAL A 21 -7.27 18.39 -0.54
CA VAL A 21 -6.09 17.97 -1.33
C VAL A 21 -4.87 18.82 -1.03
N ARG A 22 -4.97 20.15 -1.17
CA ARG A 22 -3.82 21.06 -0.94
C ARG A 22 -3.37 21.05 0.53
N PRO A 23 -4.27 21.18 1.54
CA PRO A 23 -3.91 21.00 2.95
C PRO A 23 -3.24 19.66 3.27
N PHE A 24 -3.70 18.56 2.65
CA PHE A 24 -3.08 17.24 2.79
C PHE A 24 -1.66 17.23 2.23
N LEU A 25 -1.44 17.76 1.03
CA LEU A 25 -0.11 17.78 0.42
C LEU A 25 0.87 18.66 1.21
N GLU A 26 0.42 19.81 1.73
CA GLU A 26 1.21 20.64 2.65
C GLU A 26 1.60 19.86 3.93
N SER A 27 0.69 19.05 4.47
CA SER A 27 0.98 18.16 5.60
C SER A 27 2.05 17.12 5.27
N VAL A 28 1.91 16.42 4.14
CA VAL A 28 2.83 15.36 3.68
C VAL A 28 4.24 15.90 3.41
N THR A 29 4.32 17.11 2.86
CA THR A 29 5.56 17.76 2.41
C THR A 29 6.20 18.67 3.46
N ARG A 30 5.55 18.85 4.63
CA ARG A 30 6.02 19.70 5.72
C ARG A 30 7.48 19.41 6.08
N GLY A 31 8.31 20.45 6.06
CA GLY A 31 9.73 20.38 6.43
C GLY A 31 10.63 19.69 5.40
N ARG A 32 10.13 19.36 4.21
CA ARG A 32 10.91 18.70 3.15
C ARG A 32 11.40 19.66 2.05
N GLY A 33 11.01 20.93 2.11
CA GLY A 33 11.42 21.93 1.11
C GLY A 33 10.93 21.63 -0.31
N ILE A 34 9.77 20.97 -0.44
CA ILE A 34 9.19 20.69 -1.76
C ILE A 34 8.68 21.99 -2.37
N PRO A 35 9.06 22.33 -3.61
CA PRO A 35 8.60 23.56 -4.25
C PRO A 35 7.07 23.58 -4.45
N PRO A 36 6.40 24.74 -4.30
CA PRO A 36 4.95 24.86 -4.47
C PRO A 36 4.43 24.33 -5.82
N GLU A 37 5.19 24.50 -6.89
CA GLU A 37 4.84 24.01 -8.22
C GLU A 37 4.75 22.48 -8.29
N ARG A 38 5.59 21.76 -7.52
CA ARG A 38 5.55 20.29 -7.41
C ARG A 38 4.34 19.84 -6.58
N ILE A 39 3.95 20.62 -5.57
CA ILE A 39 2.73 20.37 -4.80
C ILE A 39 1.51 20.53 -5.72
N GLU A 40 1.47 21.58 -6.53
CA GLU A 40 0.38 21.84 -7.45
C GLU A 40 0.30 20.80 -8.58
N GLU A 41 1.43 20.31 -9.07
CA GLU A 41 1.49 19.16 -10.00
C GLU A 41 0.76 17.95 -9.43
N VAL A 42 1.08 17.55 -8.19
CA VAL A 42 0.42 16.42 -7.52
C VAL A 42 -1.06 16.71 -7.21
N ALA A 43 -1.41 17.96 -6.91
CA ALA A 43 -2.81 18.34 -6.70
C ALA A 43 -3.67 18.08 -7.95
N ARG A 44 -3.12 18.33 -9.15
CA ARG A 44 -3.81 18.01 -10.41
C ARG A 44 -4.02 16.52 -10.62
N HIS A 45 -3.14 15.66 -10.08
CA HIS A 45 -3.34 14.21 -10.13
C HIS A 45 -4.59 13.80 -9.35
N TYR A 46 -4.80 14.40 -8.17
CA TYR A 46 -6.04 14.22 -7.42
C TYR A 46 -7.25 14.74 -8.19
N GLU A 47 -7.17 15.94 -8.78
CA GLU A 47 -8.26 16.53 -9.56
C GLU A 47 -8.66 15.62 -10.74
N ALA A 48 -7.69 15.02 -11.44
CA ALA A 48 -7.91 14.10 -12.55
C ALA A 48 -8.66 12.82 -12.15
N ILE A 49 -8.54 12.38 -10.89
CA ILE A 49 -9.25 11.21 -10.36
C ILE A 49 -10.53 11.56 -9.58
N GLY A 50 -11.01 12.81 -9.69
CA GLY A 50 -12.26 13.28 -9.06
C GLY A 50 -12.07 14.18 -7.83
N GLY A 51 -10.84 14.43 -7.41
CA GLY A 51 -10.50 15.36 -6.34
C GLY A 51 -10.50 14.76 -4.93
N ALA A 52 -10.50 13.44 -4.77
CA ALA A 52 -10.44 12.80 -3.46
C ALA A 52 -9.69 11.47 -3.53
N SER A 53 -9.14 11.02 -2.40
CA SER A 53 -8.53 9.71 -2.25
C SER A 53 -9.53 8.71 -1.70
N PRO A 54 -9.76 7.55 -2.37
CA PRO A 54 -10.60 6.51 -1.79
C PRO A 54 -9.93 5.74 -0.65
N ILE A 55 -8.65 6.01 -0.33
CA ILE A 55 -7.86 5.24 0.64
C ILE A 55 -8.51 5.18 2.02
N ASN A 56 -9.05 6.30 2.52
CA ASN A 56 -9.70 6.36 3.82
C ASN A 56 -10.99 5.55 3.85
N ALA A 57 -11.84 5.72 2.82
CA ALA A 57 -13.07 4.95 2.70
C ALA A 57 -12.79 3.44 2.61
N ILE A 58 -11.78 3.02 1.84
CA ILE A 58 -11.36 1.61 1.74
C ILE A 58 -10.81 1.10 3.09
N THR A 59 -9.91 1.85 3.72
CA THR A 59 -9.33 1.50 5.03
C THR A 59 -10.41 1.34 6.10
N ASN A 60 -11.42 2.22 6.10
CA ASN A 60 -12.54 2.13 7.04
C ASN A 60 -13.41 0.89 6.79
N ARG A 61 -13.65 0.50 5.52
CA ARG A 61 -14.36 -0.75 5.21
C ARG A 61 -13.55 -1.99 5.58
N GLN A 62 -12.22 -1.97 5.40
CA GLN A 62 -11.33 -3.03 5.89
C GLN A 62 -11.42 -3.15 7.41
N ALA A 63 -11.37 -2.03 8.14
CA ALA A 63 -11.46 -1.99 9.59
C ALA A 63 -12.82 -2.47 10.12
N GLU A 64 -13.92 -2.10 9.45
CA GLU A 64 -15.27 -2.57 9.78
C GLU A 64 -15.39 -4.08 9.60
N GLY A 65 -15.02 -4.58 8.41
CA GLY A 65 -15.07 -6.02 8.15
C GLY A 65 -14.16 -6.81 9.09
N LEU A 66 -13.01 -6.24 9.50
CA LEU A 66 -12.17 -6.88 10.53
C LEU A 66 -12.89 -6.92 11.88
N ARG A 67 -13.56 -5.84 12.30
CA ARG A 67 -14.29 -5.79 13.57
C ARG A 67 -15.32 -6.93 13.65
N GLU A 68 -16.00 -7.22 12.54
CA GLU A 68 -16.91 -8.37 12.43
C GLU A 68 -16.17 -9.71 12.60
N GLN A 69 -14.98 -9.89 11.99
CA GLN A 69 -14.17 -11.11 12.12
C GLN A 69 -13.55 -11.32 13.52
N LEU A 70 -13.44 -10.26 14.33
CA LEU A 70 -12.83 -10.28 15.66
C LEU A 70 -13.84 -10.33 16.82
N ASN A 71 -15.13 -10.59 16.53
CA ASN A 71 -16.19 -10.82 17.52
C ASN A 71 -16.23 -9.75 18.63
N GLY A 72 -16.15 -8.47 18.26
CA GLY A 72 -16.25 -7.35 19.21
C GLY A 72 -14.93 -6.83 19.76
N THR A 73 -13.78 -7.36 19.34
CA THR A 73 -12.49 -6.71 19.61
C THR A 73 -12.45 -5.34 18.90
N PRO A 74 -12.21 -4.22 19.62
CA PRO A 74 -12.13 -2.90 19.01
C PRO A 74 -11.05 -2.80 17.94
N VAL A 75 -11.40 -2.19 16.81
CA VAL A 75 -10.48 -1.88 15.70
C VAL A 75 -10.50 -0.37 15.50
N TYR A 76 -9.32 0.24 15.56
CA TYR A 76 -9.08 1.68 15.40
C TYR A 76 -8.24 1.92 14.15
N VAL A 77 -8.54 3.00 13.43
CA VAL A 77 -7.73 3.45 12.28
C VAL A 77 -6.93 4.68 12.70
N GLY A 78 -5.64 4.67 12.41
CA GLY A 78 -4.75 5.80 12.63
C GLY A 78 -3.89 6.06 11.39
N ASN A 79 -4.06 7.25 10.83
CA ASN A 79 -3.39 7.67 9.61
C ASN A 79 -2.12 8.47 9.93
N ARG A 80 -1.11 8.31 9.07
CA ARG A 80 0.15 9.03 9.18
C ARG A 80 0.04 10.48 8.71
N ASN A 81 -0.66 10.73 7.60
CA ASN A 81 -0.62 12.02 6.91
C ASN A 81 -1.97 12.74 6.80
N TRP A 82 -3.08 12.07 7.14
CA TRP A 82 -4.41 12.69 7.15
C TRP A 82 -5.24 12.23 8.34
N HIS A 83 -6.46 12.74 8.48
CA HIS A 83 -7.37 12.38 9.57
C HIS A 83 -7.94 10.95 9.41
N PRO A 84 -8.31 10.26 10.51
CA PRO A 84 -7.88 10.57 11.88
C PRO A 84 -6.38 10.28 12.04
N PHE A 85 -5.63 11.27 12.53
CA PHE A 85 -4.19 11.10 12.74
C PHE A 85 -3.90 10.10 13.85
N LEU A 86 -2.80 9.36 13.74
CA LEU A 86 -2.33 8.40 14.76
C LEU A 86 -2.34 8.95 16.19
N GLU A 87 -1.96 10.22 16.38
CA GLU A 87 -2.00 10.85 17.70
C GLU A 87 -3.42 10.95 18.26
N VAL A 88 -4.39 11.33 17.43
CA VAL A 88 -5.81 11.43 17.82
C VAL A 88 -6.33 10.04 18.17
N THR A 89 -6.12 9.07 17.29
CA THR A 89 -6.53 7.68 17.49
C THR A 89 -5.94 7.08 18.77
N LEU A 90 -4.65 7.31 19.06
CA LEU A 90 -4.01 6.79 20.27
C LEU A 90 -4.54 7.46 21.55
N ARG A 91 -4.92 8.75 21.51
CA ARG A 91 -5.60 9.42 22.64
C ARG A 91 -6.98 8.82 22.88
N GLU A 92 -7.75 8.55 21.82
CA GLU A 92 -9.06 7.90 21.92
C GLU A 92 -8.94 6.50 22.51
N MET A 93 -7.98 5.70 22.04
CA MET A 93 -7.69 4.38 22.60
C MET A 93 -7.33 4.46 24.09
N ALA A 94 -6.45 5.40 24.48
CA ALA A 94 -6.08 5.61 25.87
C ALA A 94 -7.28 5.99 26.75
N ALA A 95 -8.14 6.89 26.26
CA ALA A 95 -9.36 7.32 26.95
C ALA A 95 -10.38 6.17 27.10
N ALA A 96 -10.43 5.25 26.12
CA ALA A 96 -11.21 4.02 26.19
C ALA A 96 -10.59 2.93 27.09
N GLY A 97 -9.49 3.23 27.78
CA GLY A 97 -8.83 2.28 28.70
C GLY A 97 -7.99 1.21 28.00
N ILE A 98 -7.77 1.30 26.69
CA ILE A 98 -6.91 0.37 25.94
C ILE A 98 -5.47 0.51 26.43
N LYS A 99 -4.83 -0.62 26.78
CA LYS A 99 -3.45 -0.66 27.28
C LYS A 99 -2.51 -1.35 26.30
N GLN A 100 -3.00 -2.28 25.51
CA GLN A 100 -2.20 -3.06 24.56
C GLN A 100 -2.99 -3.27 23.26
N ALA A 101 -2.37 -2.92 22.14
CA ALA A 101 -2.95 -3.10 20.82
C ALA A 101 -2.01 -3.88 19.89
N VAL A 102 -2.59 -4.64 18.96
CA VAL A 102 -1.85 -5.18 17.82
C VAL A 102 -1.89 -4.17 16.69
N GLY A 103 -0.73 -3.70 16.25
CA GLY A 103 -0.57 -2.82 15.10
C GLY A 103 -0.54 -3.61 13.80
N PHE A 104 -1.40 -3.24 12.86
CA PHE A 104 -1.41 -3.75 11.49
C PHE A 104 -1.01 -2.62 10.53
N PRO A 105 0.26 -2.55 10.08
CA PRO A 105 0.65 -1.66 8.99
C PRO A 105 0.02 -2.13 7.68
N THR A 106 -0.62 -1.23 6.95
CA THR A 106 -1.23 -1.56 5.64
C THR A 106 -0.21 -1.74 4.50
N ALA A 107 1.09 -1.59 4.80
CA ALA A 107 2.17 -1.90 3.88
C ALA A 107 2.51 -3.40 3.93
N ALA A 108 2.40 -4.12 2.81
CA ALA A 108 2.76 -5.54 2.75
C ALA A 108 4.28 -5.78 2.76
N TYR A 109 5.01 -4.88 2.11
CA TYR A 109 6.45 -5.02 1.81
C TYR A 109 7.29 -4.13 2.71
N ARG A 110 8.42 -4.65 3.18
CA ARG A 110 9.29 -3.96 4.13
C ARG A 110 10.38 -3.17 3.41
N CYS A 111 10.31 -1.86 3.55
CA CYS A 111 11.42 -0.95 3.33
C CYS A 111 11.31 0.26 4.28
N GLU A 112 12.32 1.13 4.25
CA GLU A 112 12.32 2.36 5.05
C GLU A 112 11.08 3.22 4.74
N ALA A 113 10.79 3.46 3.46
CA ALA A 113 9.70 4.35 3.04
C ALA A 113 8.29 3.84 3.39
N SER A 114 8.10 2.52 3.56
CA SER A 114 6.81 1.89 3.83
C SER A 114 6.68 1.50 5.32
N TRP A 115 6.87 0.21 5.62
CA TRP A 115 6.68 -0.42 6.92
C TRP A 115 7.36 0.34 8.06
N GLU A 116 8.65 0.64 7.91
CA GLU A 116 9.42 1.22 9.01
C GLU A 116 8.93 2.63 9.39
N ARG A 117 8.59 3.47 8.40
CA ARG A 117 8.02 4.79 8.66
C ARG A 117 6.64 4.74 9.31
N TYR A 118 5.86 3.70 9.07
CA TYR A 118 4.57 3.51 9.74
C TYR A 118 4.80 3.22 11.22
N LEU A 119 5.68 2.27 11.53
CA LEU A 119 6.06 1.93 12.90
C LEU A 119 6.66 3.14 13.65
N GLN A 120 7.55 3.89 13.00
CA GLN A 120 8.12 5.12 13.56
C GLN A 120 7.05 6.20 13.81
N ALA A 121 6.06 6.33 12.92
CA ALA A 121 4.97 7.29 13.09
C ALA A 121 4.09 6.95 14.29
N VAL A 122 3.79 5.66 14.50
CA VAL A 122 3.09 5.22 15.72
C VAL A 122 3.91 5.56 16.95
N GLU A 123 5.20 5.24 16.97
CA GLU A 123 6.06 5.52 18.14
C GLU A 123 6.18 7.03 18.42
N ALA A 124 6.31 7.86 17.39
CA ALA A 124 6.31 9.31 17.53
C ALA A 124 4.97 9.82 18.09
N ALA A 125 3.84 9.26 17.63
CA ALA A 125 2.52 9.60 18.16
C ALA A 125 2.35 9.15 19.62
N ARG A 126 2.80 7.94 19.99
CA ARG A 126 2.81 7.44 21.37
C ARG A 126 3.58 8.38 22.30
N LYS A 127 4.76 8.87 21.89
CA LYS A 127 5.55 9.84 22.68
C LYS A 127 4.79 11.14 22.96
N LYS A 128 3.98 11.63 22.01
CA LYS A 128 3.14 12.83 22.19
C LYS A 128 1.92 12.60 23.09
N VAL A 129 1.36 11.38 23.05
CA VAL A 129 0.27 10.98 23.96
C VAL A 129 0.79 10.78 25.38
N GLY A 130 2.03 10.31 25.53
CA GLY A 130 2.71 10.15 26.81
C GLY A 130 2.43 8.78 27.46
N PRO A 131 2.63 8.64 28.78
CA PRO A 131 2.55 7.35 29.48
C PRO A 131 1.20 6.63 29.41
N SER A 132 0.13 7.34 29.05
CA SER A 132 -1.20 6.75 28.85
C SER A 132 -1.37 6.05 27.49
N ALA A 133 -0.45 6.27 26.54
CA ALA A 133 -0.53 5.68 25.21
C ALA A 133 -0.49 4.14 25.29
N PRO A 134 -1.35 3.42 24.56
CA PRO A 134 -1.29 1.96 24.48
C PRO A 134 0.09 1.48 24.03
N ALA A 135 0.55 0.35 24.56
CA ALA A 135 1.64 -0.40 23.96
C ALA A 135 1.17 -1.00 22.64
N VAL A 136 2.00 -0.95 21.59
CA VAL A 136 1.67 -1.47 20.26
C VAL A 136 2.67 -2.54 19.87
N THR A 137 2.18 -3.76 19.66
CA THR A 137 2.97 -4.88 19.10
C THR A 137 2.54 -5.09 17.66
N TYR A 138 3.49 -5.20 16.73
CA TYR A 138 3.17 -5.31 15.31
C TYR A 138 3.09 -6.76 14.85
N VAL A 139 2.20 -7.02 13.88
CA VAL A 139 2.21 -8.29 13.14
C VAL A 139 3.53 -8.46 12.37
N GLY A 140 3.89 -9.70 12.04
CA GLY A 140 4.99 -10.00 11.14
C GLY A 140 4.69 -9.62 9.68
N PRO A 141 5.66 -9.82 8.77
CA PRO A 141 5.43 -9.68 7.32
C PRO A 141 4.31 -10.63 6.86
N TRP A 142 3.48 -10.19 5.92
CA TRP A 142 2.29 -10.93 5.48
C TRP A 142 2.11 -10.96 3.95
N PHE A 143 3.11 -10.48 3.19
CA PHE A 143 3.06 -10.37 1.72
C PHE A 143 2.91 -11.71 0.97
N ASP A 144 3.27 -12.82 1.61
CA ASP A 144 3.19 -14.19 1.09
C ASP A 144 2.04 -15.01 1.71
N HIS A 145 1.21 -14.37 2.56
CA HIS A 145 0.12 -15.06 3.21
C HIS A 145 -0.88 -15.61 2.17
N PRO A 146 -1.26 -16.91 2.21
CA PRO A 146 -2.10 -17.53 1.17
C PRO A 146 -3.41 -16.78 0.89
N LEU A 147 -4.10 -16.31 1.93
CA LEU A 147 -5.32 -15.51 1.79
C LEU A 147 -5.11 -14.12 1.16
N PHE A 148 -3.93 -13.52 1.28
CA PHE A 148 -3.59 -12.28 0.57
C PHE A 148 -3.36 -12.57 -0.92
N ILE A 149 -2.61 -13.63 -1.23
CA ILE A 149 -2.42 -14.12 -2.60
C ILE A 149 -3.78 -14.44 -3.25
N ASP A 150 -4.67 -15.13 -2.54
CA ASP A 150 -6.00 -15.48 -3.04
C ASP A 150 -6.89 -14.24 -3.27
N ALA A 151 -6.73 -13.19 -2.46
CA ALA A 151 -7.41 -11.92 -2.67
C ALA A 151 -6.92 -11.22 -3.96
N ILE A 152 -5.62 -11.22 -4.23
CA ILE A 152 -5.05 -10.70 -5.48
C ILE A 152 -5.57 -11.51 -6.68
N VAL A 153 -5.57 -12.84 -6.58
CA VAL A 153 -6.12 -13.76 -7.60
C VAL A 153 -7.58 -13.45 -7.90
N ALA A 154 -8.39 -13.18 -6.87
CA ALA A 154 -9.79 -12.79 -7.06
C ALA A 154 -9.91 -11.46 -7.84
N ARG A 155 -9.13 -10.44 -7.48
CA ARG A 155 -9.12 -9.15 -8.20
C ARG A 155 -8.64 -9.26 -9.64
N ILE A 156 -7.69 -10.15 -9.92
CA ILE A 156 -7.26 -10.45 -11.29
C ILE A 156 -8.40 -11.06 -12.11
N ARG A 157 -9.14 -12.01 -11.54
CA ARG A 157 -10.30 -12.62 -12.22
C ARG A 157 -11.38 -11.58 -12.53
N GLU A 158 -11.63 -10.65 -11.62
CA GLU A 158 -12.57 -9.53 -11.80
C GLU A 158 -12.17 -8.57 -12.94
N ALA A 159 -10.88 -8.51 -13.31
CA ALA A 159 -10.41 -7.66 -14.41
C ALA A 159 -10.78 -8.19 -15.80
N HIS A 160 -11.17 -9.47 -15.91
CA HIS A 160 -11.57 -10.13 -17.15
C HIS A 160 -10.57 -9.91 -18.30
N ALA A 161 -9.27 -9.99 -18.01
CA ALA A 161 -8.24 -9.89 -19.05
C ALA A 161 -8.21 -11.15 -19.93
N PRO A 162 -7.85 -11.02 -21.22
CA PRO A 162 -7.59 -12.18 -22.07
C PRO A 162 -6.53 -13.11 -21.46
N ALA A 163 -6.69 -14.42 -21.68
CA ALA A 163 -5.78 -15.43 -21.12
C ALA A 163 -4.32 -15.27 -21.59
N ASN A 164 -4.11 -14.66 -22.77
CA ASN A 164 -2.82 -14.38 -23.37
C ASN A 164 -2.32 -12.94 -23.13
N ALA A 165 -2.99 -12.15 -22.28
CA ALA A 165 -2.50 -10.81 -21.94
C ALA A 165 -1.14 -10.91 -21.26
N SER A 166 -0.25 -9.96 -21.53
CA SER A 166 1.02 -9.84 -20.83
C SER A 166 0.81 -9.22 -19.44
N TRP A 167 1.44 -9.80 -18.41
CA TRP A 167 1.23 -9.39 -17.03
C TRP A 167 2.32 -8.43 -16.56
N ILE A 168 1.90 -7.28 -16.06
CA ILE A 168 2.77 -6.26 -15.47
C ILE A 168 2.36 -6.08 -14.01
N PHE A 169 3.13 -6.63 -13.08
CA PHE A 169 2.97 -6.33 -11.66
C PHE A 169 3.50 -4.93 -11.40
N THR A 170 2.75 -4.13 -10.63
CA THR A 170 3.13 -2.75 -10.35
C THR A 170 3.27 -2.46 -8.85
N ALA A 171 4.28 -1.66 -8.52
CA ALA A 171 4.54 -1.16 -7.18
C ALA A 171 5.15 0.24 -7.22
N HIS A 172 5.09 0.97 -6.11
CA HIS A 172 5.71 2.29 -6.01
C HIS A 172 7.24 2.17 -6.14
N SER A 173 7.85 3.00 -6.97
CA SER A 173 9.30 3.08 -7.11
C SER A 173 9.94 3.65 -5.85
N ILE A 174 11.09 3.14 -5.42
CA ILE A 174 11.86 3.72 -4.31
C ILE A 174 13.30 3.97 -4.78
N PRO A 175 14.07 4.85 -4.10
CA PRO A 175 15.48 5.02 -4.41
C PRO A 175 16.21 3.67 -4.41
N THR A 176 17.03 3.39 -5.41
CA THR A 176 17.72 2.11 -5.56
C THR A 176 18.52 1.71 -4.31
N PRO A 177 19.28 2.62 -3.64
CA PRO A 177 19.99 2.26 -2.41
C PRO A 177 19.05 1.82 -1.27
N MET A 178 17.83 2.37 -1.20
CA MET A 178 16.83 1.96 -0.22
C MET A 178 16.29 0.56 -0.53
N ALA A 179 16.08 0.24 -1.80
CA ALA A 179 15.69 -1.08 -2.24
C ALA A 179 16.76 -2.12 -1.90
N GLU A 180 18.02 -1.84 -2.23
CA GLU A 180 19.19 -2.70 -1.95
C GLU A 180 19.41 -2.93 -0.45
N ALA A 181 19.08 -1.95 0.38
CA ALA A 181 19.16 -2.06 1.84
C ALA A 181 18.00 -2.84 2.48
N SER A 182 17.04 -3.34 1.69
CA SER A 182 15.82 -4.00 2.16
C SER A 182 15.49 -5.25 1.35
N ARG A 183 14.37 -5.90 1.67
CA ARG A 183 13.85 -7.05 0.88
C ARG A 183 12.72 -6.66 -0.07
N TYR A 184 12.49 -5.36 -0.28
CA TYR A 184 11.33 -4.84 -1.00
C TYR A 184 11.09 -5.52 -2.35
N VAL A 185 12.11 -5.56 -3.21
CA VAL A 185 12.01 -6.16 -4.56
C VAL A 185 11.80 -7.67 -4.46
N GLN A 186 12.55 -8.36 -3.58
CA GLN A 186 12.42 -9.81 -3.42
C GLN A 186 11.04 -10.22 -2.87
N GLU A 187 10.47 -9.45 -1.95
CA GLU A 187 9.13 -9.68 -1.41
C GLU A 187 8.04 -9.42 -2.47
N LEU A 188 8.20 -8.39 -3.32
CA LEU A 188 7.32 -8.12 -4.47
C LEU A 188 7.35 -9.25 -5.51
N GLU A 189 8.55 -9.68 -5.90
CA GLU A 189 8.75 -10.79 -6.85
C GLU A 189 8.21 -12.12 -6.29
N ALA A 190 8.36 -12.36 -4.99
CA ALA A 190 7.78 -13.52 -4.32
C ALA A 190 6.24 -13.48 -4.38
N THR A 191 5.60 -12.34 -4.07
CA THR A 191 4.15 -12.18 -4.24
C THR A 191 3.74 -12.43 -5.69
N ALA A 192 4.42 -11.82 -6.66
CA ALA A 192 4.12 -11.99 -8.09
C ALA A 192 4.22 -13.46 -8.52
N GLY A 193 5.30 -14.16 -8.12
CA GLY A 193 5.49 -15.58 -8.40
C GLY A 193 4.40 -16.47 -7.80
N LEU A 194 4.01 -16.21 -6.53
CA LEU A 194 2.92 -16.94 -5.86
C LEU A 194 1.58 -16.74 -6.54
N VAL A 195 1.30 -15.52 -7.02
CA VAL A 195 0.09 -15.22 -7.79
C VAL A 195 0.13 -15.93 -9.14
N CYS A 196 1.22 -15.79 -9.90
CA CYS A 196 1.41 -16.41 -11.22
C CYS A 196 1.25 -17.93 -11.19
N ALA A 197 1.74 -18.59 -10.12
CA ALA A 197 1.56 -20.02 -9.91
C ALA A 197 0.08 -20.46 -9.87
N ARG A 198 -0.85 -19.58 -9.48
CA ARG A 198 -2.31 -19.88 -9.47
C ARG A 198 -2.94 -19.84 -10.85
N PHE A 199 -2.26 -19.26 -11.83
CA PHE A 199 -2.74 -19.11 -13.22
C PHE A 199 -1.88 -19.87 -14.23
N GLY A 200 -0.75 -20.45 -13.81
CA GLY A 200 0.21 -21.08 -14.73
C GLY A 200 0.97 -20.07 -15.59
N VAL A 201 1.01 -18.80 -15.20
CA VAL A 201 1.74 -17.74 -15.91
C VAL A 201 3.24 -17.90 -15.65
N GLN A 202 4.02 -18.03 -16.72
CA GLN A 202 5.47 -18.27 -16.63
C GLN A 202 6.31 -17.00 -16.78
N THR A 203 5.78 -16.00 -17.49
CA THR A 203 6.47 -14.76 -17.81
C THR A 203 5.63 -13.56 -17.38
N TRP A 204 6.25 -12.64 -16.66
CA TRP A 204 5.66 -11.40 -16.18
C TRP A 204 6.78 -10.38 -15.95
N THR A 205 6.42 -9.09 -15.90
CA THR A 205 7.36 -8.01 -15.54
C THR A 205 6.94 -7.36 -14.22
N LEU A 206 7.90 -7.00 -13.37
CA LEU A 206 7.69 -6.03 -12.29
C LEU A 206 8.11 -4.66 -12.79
N ALA A 207 7.14 -3.74 -12.89
CA ALA A 207 7.37 -2.35 -13.25
C ALA A 207 6.96 -1.43 -12.10
N TYR A 208 7.45 -0.19 -12.12
CA TYR A 208 7.28 0.74 -11.02
C TYR A 208 6.52 2.01 -11.42
N THR A 209 5.88 2.62 -10.43
CA THR A 209 5.09 3.85 -10.58
C THR A 209 5.60 4.94 -9.62
N SER A 210 5.09 6.17 -9.74
CA SER A 210 5.28 7.25 -8.77
C SER A 210 6.74 7.59 -8.40
N ARG A 211 7.66 7.55 -9.38
CA ARG A 211 9.03 8.05 -9.18
C ARG A 211 8.99 9.56 -8.89
N SER A 212 9.41 9.97 -7.69
CA SER A 212 9.30 11.37 -7.23
C SER A 212 10.63 12.09 -7.02
N GLY A 213 11.77 11.40 -7.11
CA GLY A 213 13.12 11.98 -6.98
C GLY A 213 13.60 12.76 -8.20
N ALA A 214 14.79 13.37 -8.10
CA ALA A 214 15.38 14.07 -9.23
C ALA A 214 15.71 13.08 -10.37
N PRO A 215 15.70 13.50 -11.65
CA PRO A 215 16.01 12.61 -12.78
C PRO A 215 17.37 11.91 -12.67
N ALA A 216 18.35 12.54 -12.00
CA ALA A 216 19.68 12.00 -11.78
C ALA A 216 19.75 10.98 -10.62
N ASP A 217 18.78 10.98 -9.71
CA ASP A 217 18.77 10.03 -8.59
C ASP A 217 18.37 8.64 -9.12
N PRO A 218 19.09 7.57 -8.75
CA PRO A 218 18.73 6.22 -9.14
C PRO A 218 17.50 5.74 -8.36
N TRP A 219 16.47 5.35 -9.10
CA TRP A 219 15.23 4.79 -8.58
C TRP A 219 14.94 3.46 -9.29
N LEU A 220 14.14 2.61 -8.66
CA LEU A 220 13.72 1.35 -9.26
C LEU A 220 12.96 1.59 -10.57
N GLY A 221 13.33 0.83 -11.59
CA GLY A 221 12.68 0.78 -12.90
C GLY A 221 12.51 -0.67 -13.37
N PRO A 222 11.83 -0.87 -14.51
CA PRO A 222 11.33 0.15 -15.44
C PRO A 222 10.11 0.93 -14.92
N ASP A 223 9.85 2.12 -15.47
CA ASP A 223 8.56 2.82 -15.32
C ASP A 223 7.48 2.04 -16.07
N VAL A 224 6.27 1.97 -15.52
CA VAL A 224 5.16 1.20 -16.12
C VAL A 224 4.85 1.65 -17.55
N ARG A 225 4.95 2.95 -17.87
CA ARG A 225 4.68 3.46 -19.22
C ARG A 225 5.76 3.03 -20.21
N ASP A 226 7.01 3.04 -19.76
CA ASP A 226 8.14 2.62 -20.59
C ASP A 226 8.06 1.12 -20.89
N GLU A 227 7.66 0.33 -19.90
CA GLU A 227 7.41 -1.12 -20.06
C GLU A 227 6.27 -1.39 -21.04
N ILE A 228 5.14 -0.68 -20.92
CA ILE A 228 4.02 -0.78 -21.87
C ILE A 228 4.49 -0.50 -23.30
N ARG A 229 5.20 0.62 -23.51
CA ARG A 229 5.71 0.97 -24.84
C ARG A 229 6.74 -0.05 -25.35
N ALA A 230 7.57 -0.60 -24.48
CA ALA A 230 8.57 -1.60 -24.83
C ALA A 230 7.92 -2.92 -25.29
N GLN A 231 6.97 -3.43 -24.53
CA GLN A 231 6.24 -4.66 -24.89
C GLN A 231 5.37 -4.47 -26.14
N ALA A 232 4.75 -3.30 -26.32
CA ALA A 232 4.00 -2.98 -27.53
C ALA A 232 4.88 -3.05 -28.80
N ARG A 233 6.12 -2.51 -28.73
CA ARG A 233 7.11 -2.64 -29.83
C ARG A 233 7.52 -4.09 -30.11
N GLN A 234 7.33 -4.99 -29.16
CA GLN A 234 7.57 -6.44 -29.32
C GLN A 234 6.32 -7.19 -29.81
N GLY A 235 5.22 -6.49 -30.12
CA GLY A 235 4.00 -7.07 -30.68
C GLY A 235 2.98 -7.54 -29.64
N VAL A 236 3.13 -7.17 -28.37
CA VAL A 236 2.10 -7.43 -27.34
C VAL A 236 0.91 -6.50 -27.58
N ASN A 237 -0.29 -7.06 -27.72
CA ASN A 237 -1.52 -6.30 -28.00
C ASN A 237 -2.46 -6.17 -26.80
N ASP A 238 -2.32 -7.03 -25.78
CA ASP A 238 -3.16 -7.04 -24.58
C ASP A 238 -2.28 -7.12 -23.34
N MET A 239 -2.54 -6.27 -22.35
CA MET A 239 -1.78 -6.18 -21.12
C MET A 239 -2.71 -6.11 -19.89
N LEU A 240 -2.29 -6.75 -18.81
CA LEU A 240 -2.91 -6.69 -17.50
C LEU A 240 -1.92 -6.11 -16.47
N ALA A 241 -2.23 -4.94 -15.94
CA ALA A 241 -1.56 -4.41 -14.76
C ALA A 241 -2.15 -5.00 -13.47
N VAL A 242 -1.28 -5.48 -12.59
CA VAL A 242 -1.63 -6.04 -11.28
C VAL A 242 -0.96 -5.21 -10.18
N PRO A 243 -1.65 -4.22 -9.59
CA PRO A 243 -1.08 -3.40 -8.53
C PRO A 243 -0.96 -4.21 -7.24
N ILE A 244 0.26 -4.61 -6.92
CA ILE A 244 0.55 -5.36 -5.68
C ILE A 244 1.19 -4.47 -4.62
N GLY A 245 1.84 -3.36 -4.98
CA GLY A 245 2.55 -2.48 -4.05
C GLY A 245 1.68 -1.84 -2.95
N PHE A 246 0.36 -1.85 -3.10
CA PHE A 246 -0.59 -1.28 -2.15
C PHE A 246 -1.84 -2.14 -1.98
N VAL A 247 -2.49 -2.02 -0.82
CA VAL A 247 -3.72 -2.77 -0.50
C VAL A 247 -5.01 -1.97 -0.70
N ALA A 248 -4.92 -0.70 -1.06
CA ALA A 248 -6.05 0.17 -1.33
C ALA A 248 -5.75 1.09 -2.51
N ASP A 249 -6.72 1.25 -3.40
CA ASP A 249 -6.64 2.24 -4.47
C ASP A 249 -6.53 3.63 -3.84
N HIS A 250 -5.66 4.46 -4.42
CA HIS A 250 -5.37 5.84 -4.04
C HIS A 250 -4.71 6.54 -5.23
N VAL A 251 -4.29 7.79 -5.08
CA VAL A 251 -3.82 8.59 -6.23
C VAL A 251 -2.68 7.94 -7.01
N GLU A 252 -1.68 7.33 -6.35
CA GLU A 252 -0.51 6.69 -6.99
C GLU A 252 -0.86 5.36 -7.70
N VAL A 253 -2.09 4.88 -7.55
CA VAL A 253 -2.63 3.74 -8.30
C VAL A 253 -3.57 4.24 -9.39
N LEU A 254 -4.52 5.11 -9.03
CA LEU A 254 -5.56 5.56 -9.95
C LEU A 254 -5.01 6.51 -11.01
N PHE A 255 -4.19 7.48 -10.64
CA PHE A 255 -3.61 8.39 -11.62
C PHE A 255 -2.57 7.66 -12.48
N ASP A 256 -1.60 7.01 -11.85
CA ASP A 256 -0.49 6.38 -12.57
C ASP A 256 -0.97 5.25 -13.50
N LEU A 257 -1.98 4.47 -13.10
CA LEU A 257 -2.44 3.33 -13.90
C LEU A 257 -3.70 3.58 -14.70
N ASP A 258 -4.67 4.36 -14.21
CA ASP A 258 -5.93 4.62 -14.94
C ASP A 258 -5.88 5.89 -15.79
N VAL A 259 -4.86 6.74 -15.61
CA VAL A 259 -4.62 7.92 -16.46
C VAL A 259 -3.34 7.74 -17.26
N GLU A 260 -2.18 7.74 -16.62
CA GLU A 260 -0.89 7.79 -17.32
C GLU A 260 -0.55 6.50 -18.09
N ALA A 261 -0.72 5.33 -17.47
CA ALA A 261 -0.48 4.05 -18.12
C ALA A 261 -1.53 3.75 -19.20
N GLN A 262 -2.81 4.08 -18.96
CA GLN A 262 -3.86 3.99 -19.97
C GLN A 262 -3.57 4.87 -21.19
N GLU A 263 -3.06 6.08 -20.99
CA GLU A 263 -2.63 6.95 -22.08
C GLU A 263 -1.45 6.36 -22.85
N ALA A 264 -0.41 5.88 -22.17
CA ALA A 264 0.72 5.22 -22.81
C ALA A 264 0.30 3.98 -23.62
N ALA A 265 -0.64 3.20 -23.11
CA ALA A 265 -1.21 2.05 -23.80
C ALA A 265 -2.00 2.45 -25.05
N ARG A 266 -2.85 3.48 -24.95
CA ARG A 266 -3.62 4.04 -26.06
C ARG A 266 -2.70 4.57 -27.17
N GLU A 267 -1.65 5.30 -26.81
CA GLU A 267 -0.63 5.80 -27.75
C GLU A 267 0.10 4.66 -28.46
N ALA A 268 0.38 3.57 -27.73
CA ALA A 268 1.06 2.40 -28.26
C ALA A 268 0.13 1.43 -29.02
N GLY A 269 -1.19 1.68 -29.03
CA GLY A 269 -2.17 0.84 -29.71
C GLY A 269 -2.45 -0.51 -29.03
N VAL A 270 -2.24 -0.61 -27.71
CA VAL A 270 -2.44 -1.85 -26.94
C VAL A 270 -3.66 -1.75 -26.02
N ALA A 271 -4.39 -2.85 -25.86
CA ALA A 271 -5.45 -2.96 -24.88
C ALA A 271 -4.84 -3.13 -23.48
N PHE A 272 -5.22 -2.26 -22.56
CA PHE A 272 -4.68 -2.25 -21.20
C PHE A 272 -5.81 -2.34 -20.17
N ARG A 273 -5.71 -3.34 -19.31
CA ARG A 273 -6.64 -3.56 -18.19
C ARG A 273 -5.86 -3.52 -16.88
N ARG A 274 -6.52 -3.09 -15.82
CA ARG A 274 -5.95 -3.08 -14.47
C ARG A 274 -6.80 -3.92 -13.53
N ALA A 275 -6.17 -4.81 -12.77
CA ALA A 275 -6.79 -5.42 -11.61
C ALA A 275 -6.90 -4.40 -10.47
N ARG A 276 -8.00 -4.42 -9.72
CA ARG A 276 -8.11 -3.58 -8.52
C ARG A 276 -7.08 -4.03 -7.47
N THR A 277 -6.64 -3.12 -6.60
CA THR A 277 -5.97 -3.56 -5.36
C THR A 277 -6.90 -4.46 -4.54
N VAL A 278 -6.35 -5.22 -3.58
CA VAL A 278 -7.17 -6.13 -2.75
C VAL A 278 -8.34 -5.39 -2.07
N GLY A 279 -8.14 -4.14 -1.67
CA GLY A 279 -9.17 -3.28 -1.11
C GLY A 279 -9.82 -3.94 0.11
N ASP A 280 -11.14 -3.96 0.12
CA ASP A 280 -12.00 -4.58 1.13
C ASP A 280 -12.38 -6.04 0.81
N HIS A 281 -11.59 -6.75 -0.01
CA HIS A 281 -11.94 -8.11 -0.40
C HIS A 281 -12.05 -9.03 0.84
N PRO A 282 -13.10 -9.86 1.00
CA PRO A 282 -13.29 -10.69 2.20
C PRO A 282 -12.14 -11.63 2.52
N LEU A 283 -11.41 -12.14 1.51
CA LEU A 283 -10.18 -12.92 1.74
C LEU A 283 -9.06 -12.10 2.41
N PHE A 284 -8.90 -10.83 2.04
CA PHE A 284 -7.91 -9.96 2.65
C PHE A 284 -8.30 -9.62 4.09
N ILE A 285 -9.58 -9.33 4.35
CA ILE A 285 -10.09 -9.09 5.71
C ILE A 285 -9.87 -10.33 6.60
N ARG A 286 -10.15 -11.53 6.07
CA ARG A 286 -9.86 -12.79 6.78
C ARG A 286 -8.37 -13.00 7.03
N MET A 287 -7.51 -12.67 6.07
CA MET A 287 -6.05 -12.69 6.26
C MET A 287 -5.65 -11.78 7.43
N ILE A 288 -6.14 -10.54 7.44
CA ILE A 288 -5.84 -9.58 8.50
C ILE A 288 -6.24 -10.17 9.86
N ALA A 289 -7.46 -10.75 9.95
CA ALA A 289 -7.94 -11.39 11.16
C ALA A 289 -7.04 -12.54 11.63
N ASP A 290 -6.46 -13.32 10.71
CA ASP A 290 -5.54 -14.41 11.04
C ASP A 290 -4.24 -13.87 11.63
N VAL A 291 -3.58 -12.92 10.94
CA VAL A 291 -2.28 -12.38 11.38
C VAL A 291 -2.37 -11.56 12.67
N VAL A 292 -3.50 -10.90 12.95
CA VAL A 292 -3.68 -10.16 14.22
C VAL A 292 -4.06 -11.05 15.40
N LYS A 293 -4.72 -12.20 15.16
CA LYS A 293 -5.02 -13.20 16.20
C LYS A 293 -3.78 -14.01 16.57
N ASN A 294 -2.91 -14.26 15.58
CA ASN A 294 -1.69 -15.04 15.72
C ASN A 294 -0.47 -14.19 15.33
N PRO A 295 -0.19 -13.08 16.04
CA PRO A 295 0.93 -12.22 15.68
C PRO A 295 2.23 -12.99 15.90
N VAL A 296 2.89 -13.39 14.82
CA VAL A 296 4.29 -13.80 14.86
C VAL A 296 5.09 -12.50 14.96
N PRO A 297 5.77 -12.22 16.10
CA PRO A 297 6.48 -10.96 16.26
C PRO A 297 7.53 -10.82 15.15
N SER A 298 7.56 -9.66 14.48
CA SER A 298 8.71 -9.33 13.63
C SER A 298 9.94 -9.25 14.54
N PRO A 299 11.06 -9.94 14.23
CA PRO A 299 12.29 -9.72 14.96
C PRO A 299 12.64 -8.24 14.89
N ALA A 300 13.08 -7.68 16.03
CA ALA A 300 13.61 -6.32 16.07
C ALA A 300 14.77 -6.20 15.07
N ARG A 301 14.98 -5.01 14.48
CA ARG A 301 16.11 -4.73 13.58
C ARG A 301 17.40 -5.34 14.17
N GLY A 302 17.97 -6.34 13.49
CA GLY A 302 19.26 -6.93 13.88
C GLY A 302 19.42 -8.44 13.70
N GLU A 303 18.34 -9.23 13.73
CA GLU A 303 18.47 -10.71 13.77
C GLU A 303 18.42 -11.40 12.39
N GLY A 304 18.26 -10.65 11.30
CA GLY A 304 18.22 -11.19 9.94
C GLY A 304 19.55 -11.10 9.16
N ARG A 305 20.62 -10.56 9.75
CA ARG A 305 21.95 -10.60 9.12
C ARG A 305 22.62 -11.94 9.45
N ARG A 306 22.42 -12.95 8.58
CA ARG A 306 23.43 -13.90 8.07
C ARG A 306 22.82 -15.17 7.43
N PRO A 307 23.58 -15.91 6.59
CA PRO A 307 24.98 -15.70 6.19
C PRO A 307 25.14 -14.68 5.08
#